data_AF-A0A286HL67-F1
#
_entry.id   AF-A0A286HL67-F1
#
_cell.length_a   1.000
_cell.length_b   1.000
_cell.length_c   1.000
_cell.angle_alpha   90.00
_cell.angle_beta   90.00
_cell.angle_gamma   90.00
#
_symmetry.space_group_name_H-M   'P 1'
#
loop_
_entity.id
_entity.type
_entity.pdbx_description
1 polymer ?
#
loop_
_entity_poly.entity_id
_entity_poly.type
_entity_poly.pdbx_seq_one_letter_code
_entity_poly.pdbx_strand_id
1 'polypeptide(L)'
;MSQRQDSRVFGKKPKHSHTIIFASGESIRHITVRPWVAGLVMSVLGVMAIGYLGATSYLVLRDDLIGASMARQARMQHAYEDRIAALRSQVDRVTSRQLLDQQLMEEKVAELIARQNALSNRHGKIGPLLDRVGVSPDHVPIPVSNPKKQAALPAEPALAVTAKTARLAALASSPTLVTEPTAARINPLAYGADSNSTQRESVGERADRIFSSVTLSLKSIEREQIEKMQGLAINAFETASEIDEIIKSAGLPRPAIADSAVGGPFVRPNDPNAFEATLDDLDQALGRLDTVRRHARKLPIGIPAPGREITSRYGNRRDPFLGRLAFHGGIDFRTPTGTPIFATGSGIVVHAGRNGGYGKMVEIDHGNGITTRYAHLSTVEVREGDHLSAGTRIGKSGSTGRSTGPHLHYEVRRDGNAVDPMRFLKAAKKLKPLLVSN
;
A
#
# COMPACT_ATOMS: atom_id res chain seq x y z
N MET A 1 -68.74 -57.67 -72.10
CA MET A 1 -68.53 -56.52 -73.00
C MET A 1 -67.07 -56.59 -73.46
N SER A 2 -66.78 -56.96 -74.71
CA SER A 2 -66.71 -56.08 -75.90
C SER A 2 -65.35 -55.36 -75.92
N GLN A 3 -64.44 -55.51 -76.89
CA GLN A 3 -64.55 -55.73 -78.35
C GLN A 3 -63.25 -56.44 -78.83
N ARG A 4 -63.33 -57.48 -79.69
CA ARG A 4 -63.12 -57.40 -81.17
C ARG A 4 -61.80 -56.67 -81.53
N GLN A 5 -60.88 -57.22 -82.30
CA GLN A 5 -61.09 -57.97 -83.55
C GLN A 5 -59.82 -58.75 -83.90
N ASP A 6 -60.01 -60.04 -84.22
CA ASP A 6 -59.09 -60.81 -85.05
C ASP A 6 -59.92 -61.37 -86.20
N SER A 7 -59.42 -61.20 -87.42
CA SER A 7 -59.47 -62.23 -88.47
C SER A 7 -58.91 -61.66 -89.76
N ARG A 8 -57.74 -62.18 -90.14
CA ARG A 8 -57.54 -62.67 -91.51
C ARG A 8 -56.39 -63.67 -91.54
N VAL A 9 -56.81 -64.93 -91.61
CA VAL A 9 -56.16 -66.12 -92.16
C VAL A 9 -55.07 -65.80 -93.18
N PHE A 10 -53.86 -66.33 -93.01
CA PHE A 10 -52.97 -66.64 -94.14
C PHE A 10 -52.00 -67.79 -93.82
N GLY A 11 -52.14 -68.88 -94.60
CA GLY A 11 -51.09 -69.73 -95.15
C GLY A 11 -49.97 -70.24 -94.23
N LYS A 12 -49.98 -71.56 -93.97
CA LYS A 12 -48.78 -72.32 -93.56
C LYS A 12 -47.64 -72.05 -94.56
N LYS A 13 -46.56 -71.39 -94.13
CA LYS A 13 -45.25 -71.42 -94.80
C LYS A 13 -44.42 -72.59 -94.26
N PRO A 14 -43.71 -73.36 -95.11
CA PRO A 14 -42.92 -74.51 -94.68
C PRO A 14 -41.70 -74.08 -93.84
N LYS A 15 -41.43 -74.84 -92.79
CA LYS A 15 -40.19 -74.75 -91.99
C LYS A 15 -38.99 -75.13 -92.86
N HIS A 16 -38.29 -74.14 -93.41
CA HIS A 16 -36.99 -74.37 -94.05
C HIS A 16 -35.94 -74.64 -92.96
N SER A 17 -35.52 -75.90 -92.84
CA SER A 17 -34.35 -76.29 -92.05
C SER A 17 -33.09 -75.80 -92.75
N HIS A 18 -32.36 -74.89 -92.10
CA HIS A 18 -31.09 -74.40 -92.61
C HIS A 18 -30.02 -75.47 -92.36
N THR A 19 -29.39 -75.95 -93.43
CA THR A 19 -28.33 -76.94 -93.39
C THR A 19 -27.01 -76.22 -93.68
N ILE A 20 -26.12 -76.19 -92.70
CA ILE A 20 -24.78 -75.63 -92.86
C ILE A 20 -23.86 -76.81 -93.21
N ILE A 21 -23.20 -76.73 -94.37
CA ILE A 21 -22.30 -77.76 -94.87
C ILE A 21 -20.87 -77.30 -94.58
N PHE A 22 -20.17 -78.05 -93.73
CA PHE A 22 -18.72 -77.91 -93.56
C PHE A 22 -18.04 -78.98 -94.40
N ALA A 23 -17.28 -78.58 -95.42
CA ALA A 23 -16.43 -79.48 -96.18
C ALA A 23 -14.97 -79.26 -95.72
N SER A 24 -14.37 -80.29 -95.12
CA SER A 24 -12.93 -80.32 -94.80
C SER A 24 -12.38 -81.66 -95.27
N GLY A 25 -11.65 -81.64 -96.39
CA GLY A 25 -11.04 -82.83 -97.00
C GLY A 25 -12.04 -83.93 -97.39
N GLU A 26 -11.65 -85.19 -97.22
CA GLU A 26 -12.40 -86.39 -97.64
C GLU A 26 -13.65 -86.71 -96.79
N SER A 27 -14.06 -85.85 -95.85
CA SER A 27 -15.26 -86.09 -95.04
C SER A 27 -16.24 -84.91 -95.08
N ILE A 28 -17.47 -85.18 -95.50
CA ILE A 28 -18.58 -84.22 -95.45
C ILE A 28 -19.44 -84.57 -94.24
N ARG A 29 -19.42 -83.71 -93.20
CA ARG A 29 -20.36 -83.79 -92.08
C ARG A 29 -21.43 -82.73 -92.24
N HIS A 30 -22.70 -83.14 -92.22
CA HIS A 30 -23.84 -82.23 -92.23
C HIS A 30 -24.45 -82.19 -90.82
N ILE A 31 -24.72 -80.98 -90.32
CA ILE A 31 -25.43 -80.77 -89.06
C ILE A 31 -26.74 -80.07 -89.39
N THR A 32 -27.86 -80.66 -88.98
CA THR A 32 -29.20 -80.09 -89.15
C THR A 32 -29.56 -79.31 -87.89
N VAL A 33 -29.54 -77.98 -87.97
CA VAL A 33 -29.94 -77.13 -86.84
C VAL A 33 -31.45 -76.91 -86.90
N ARG A 34 -32.18 -77.49 -85.94
CA ARG A 34 -33.62 -77.23 -85.80
C ARG A 34 -33.81 -75.81 -85.26
N PRO A 35 -34.76 -75.01 -85.79
CA PRO A 35 -34.90 -73.59 -85.41
C PRO A 35 -35.15 -73.34 -83.92
N TRP A 36 -35.68 -74.32 -83.17
CA TRP A 36 -35.85 -74.21 -81.72
C TRP A 36 -34.51 -74.30 -80.95
N VAL A 37 -33.53 -75.06 -81.45
CA VAL A 37 -32.19 -75.18 -80.85
C VAL A 37 -31.42 -73.87 -81.01
N ALA A 38 -31.53 -73.22 -82.18
CA ALA A 38 -30.94 -71.91 -82.42
C ALA A 38 -31.52 -70.84 -81.47
N GLY A 39 -32.84 -70.87 -81.21
CA GLY A 39 -33.47 -69.97 -80.24
C GLY A 39 -32.99 -70.19 -78.80
N LEU A 40 -32.78 -71.44 -78.39
CA LEU A 40 -32.26 -71.78 -77.05
C LEU A 40 -30.81 -71.31 -76.87
N VAL A 41 -29.94 -71.55 -77.87
CA VAL A 41 -28.55 -71.09 -77.84
C VAL A 41 -28.47 -69.56 -77.82
N MET A 42 -29.29 -68.87 -78.62
CA MET A 42 -29.36 -67.41 -78.61
C MET A 42 -29.88 -66.86 -77.28
N SER A 43 -30.81 -67.55 -76.62
CA SER A 43 -31.29 -67.18 -75.29
C SER A 43 -30.20 -67.36 -74.23
N VAL A 44 -29.46 -68.47 -74.25
CA VAL A 44 -28.34 -68.71 -73.33
C VAL A 44 -27.22 -67.69 -73.55
N LEU A 45 -26.87 -67.40 -74.81
CA LEU A 45 -25.91 -66.35 -75.15
C LEU A 45 -26.40 -64.96 -74.74
N GLY A 46 -27.69 -64.68 -74.88
CA GLY A 46 -28.31 -63.43 -74.43
C GLY A 46 -28.22 -63.26 -72.91
N VAL A 47 -28.52 -64.32 -72.14
CA VAL A 47 -28.38 -64.31 -70.67
C VAL A 47 -26.92 -64.14 -70.25
N MET A 48 -25.98 -64.83 -70.91
CA MET A 48 -24.55 -64.68 -70.65
C MET A 48 -24.05 -63.26 -70.99
N ALA A 49 -24.49 -62.67 -72.10
CA ALA A 49 -24.13 -61.30 -72.49
C ALA A 49 -24.70 -60.26 -71.52
N ILE A 50 -25.95 -60.42 -71.08
CA ILE A 50 -26.57 -59.56 -70.06
C ILE A 50 -25.84 -59.72 -68.72
N GLY A 51 -25.49 -60.94 -68.33
CA GLY A 51 -24.71 -61.21 -67.13
C GLY A 51 -23.31 -60.58 -67.19
N TYR A 52 -22.64 -60.69 -68.33
CA TYR A 52 -21.33 -60.08 -68.57
C TYR A 52 -21.40 -58.55 -68.50
N LEU A 53 -22.37 -57.94 -69.20
CA LEU A 53 -22.59 -56.48 -69.16
C LEU A 53 -22.94 -56.02 -67.74
N GLY A 54 -23.82 -56.74 -67.04
CA GLY A 54 -24.18 -56.46 -65.64
C GLY A 54 -22.98 -56.54 -64.69
N ALA A 55 -22.12 -57.56 -64.85
CA ALA A 55 -20.92 -57.71 -64.05
C ALA A 55 -19.90 -56.59 -64.32
N THR A 56 -19.67 -56.23 -65.59
CA THR A 56 -18.79 -55.10 -65.92
C THR A 56 -19.33 -53.76 -65.43
N SER A 57 -20.65 -53.54 -65.52
CA SER A 57 -21.29 -52.33 -65.00
C SER A 57 -21.20 -52.25 -63.48
N TYR A 58 -21.41 -53.37 -62.78
CA TYR A 58 -21.27 -53.44 -61.32
C TYR A 58 -19.84 -53.18 -60.86
N LEU A 59 -18.82 -53.75 -61.54
CA LEU A 59 -17.42 -53.53 -61.16
C LEU A 59 -17.00 -52.06 -61.34
N VAL A 60 -17.39 -51.43 -62.45
CA VAL A 60 -17.12 -50.01 -62.69
C VAL A 60 -17.84 -49.13 -61.66
N LEU A 61 -19.13 -49.37 -61.42
CA LEU A 61 -19.89 -48.61 -60.42
C LEU A 61 -19.36 -48.83 -59.00
N ARG A 62 -18.91 -50.05 -58.68
CA ARG A 62 -18.33 -50.42 -57.38
C ARG A 62 -17.04 -49.64 -57.13
N ASP A 63 -16.15 -49.57 -58.11
CA ASP A 63 -14.88 -48.89 -57.93
C ASP A 63 -15.07 -47.36 -57.76
N ASP A 64 -16.06 -46.78 -58.47
CA ASP A 64 -16.46 -45.39 -58.25
C ASP A 64 -17.11 -45.15 -56.87
N LEU A 65 -17.97 -46.07 -56.40
CA LEU A 65 -18.61 -45.99 -55.08
C LEU A 65 -17.62 -46.18 -53.93
N ILE A 66 -16.71 -47.14 -54.06
CA ILE A 66 -15.64 -47.39 -53.08
C ILE A 66 -14.65 -46.21 -53.10
N GLY A 67 -14.25 -45.73 -54.28
CA GLY A 67 -13.40 -44.55 -54.41
C GLY A 67 -14.03 -43.30 -53.79
N ALA A 68 -15.32 -43.06 -54.04
CA ALA A 68 -16.04 -41.90 -53.51
C ALA A 68 -16.24 -41.97 -51.98
N SER A 69 -16.50 -43.17 -51.43
CA SER A 69 -16.65 -43.37 -49.98
C SER A 69 -15.32 -43.30 -49.25
N MET A 70 -14.26 -43.91 -49.78
CA MET A 70 -12.89 -43.81 -49.26
C MET A 70 -12.37 -42.38 -49.31
N ALA A 71 -12.57 -41.66 -50.42
CA ALA A 71 -12.20 -40.25 -50.52
C ALA A 71 -12.99 -39.37 -49.54
N ARG A 72 -14.27 -39.71 -49.26
CA ARG A 72 -15.06 -39.00 -48.25
C ARG A 72 -14.55 -39.29 -46.84
N GLN A 73 -14.24 -40.55 -46.52
CA GLN A 73 -13.67 -40.93 -45.23
C GLN A 73 -12.30 -40.27 -45.01
N ALA A 74 -11.43 -40.27 -46.02
CA ALA A 74 -10.12 -39.60 -45.95
C ALA A 74 -10.25 -38.08 -45.72
N ARG A 75 -11.16 -37.40 -46.44
CA ARG A 75 -11.43 -35.97 -46.20
C ARG A 75 -11.98 -35.69 -44.80
N MET A 76 -12.88 -36.55 -44.31
CA MET A 76 -13.40 -36.42 -42.95
C MET A 76 -12.30 -36.62 -41.91
N GLN A 77 -11.44 -37.63 -42.10
CA GLN A 77 -10.32 -37.90 -41.21
C GLN A 77 -9.33 -36.74 -41.19
N HIS A 78 -8.93 -36.21 -42.34
CA HIS A 78 -8.06 -35.02 -42.41
C HIS A 78 -8.72 -33.79 -41.77
N ALA A 79 -10.02 -33.56 -42.00
CA ALA A 79 -10.73 -32.46 -41.33
C ALA A 79 -10.78 -32.63 -39.80
N TYR A 80 -10.86 -33.87 -39.28
CA TYR A 80 -10.74 -34.15 -37.86
C TYR A 80 -9.32 -33.96 -37.34
N GLU A 81 -8.30 -34.44 -38.06
CA GLU A 81 -6.88 -34.26 -37.74
C GLU A 81 -6.52 -32.76 -37.67
N ASP A 82 -6.95 -31.98 -38.65
CA ASP A 82 -6.76 -30.51 -38.70
C ASP A 82 -7.46 -29.83 -37.53
N ARG A 83 -8.70 -30.23 -37.21
CA ARG A 83 -9.44 -29.66 -36.08
C ARG A 83 -8.81 -30.01 -34.74
N ILE A 84 -8.29 -31.23 -34.58
CA ILE A 84 -7.55 -31.65 -33.40
C ILE A 84 -6.25 -30.84 -33.28
N ALA A 85 -5.51 -30.65 -34.38
CA ALA A 85 -4.30 -29.83 -34.39
C ALA A 85 -4.58 -28.37 -34.03
N ALA A 86 -5.65 -27.78 -34.58
CA ALA A 86 -6.08 -26.43 -34.26
C ALA A 86 -6.49 -26.28 -32.78
N LEU A 87 -7.26 -27.24 -32.24
CA LEU A 87 -7.66 -27.24 -30.84
C LEU A 87 -6.46 -27.41 -29.90
N ARG A 88 -5.50 -28.30 -30.22
CA ARG A 88 -4.25 -28.46 -29.47
C ARG A 88 -3.46 -27.15 -29.45
N SER A 89 -3.25 -26.52 -30.61
CA SER A 89 -2.56 -25.22 -30.67
C SER A 89 -3.26 -24.13 -29.87
N GLN A 90 -4.60 -24.10 -29.85
CA GLN A 90 -5.35 -23.16 -29.01
C GLN A 90 -5.15 -23.44 -27.53
N VAL A 91 -5.19 -24.71 -27.11
CA VAL A 91 -4.90 -25.10 -25.71
C VAL A 91 -3.47 -24.74 -25.34
N ASP A 92 -2.48 -25.06 -26.16
CA ASP A 92 -1.06 -24.73 -25.91
C ASP A 92 -0.86 -23.21 -25.80
N ARG A 93 -1.53 -22.44 -26.66
CA ARG A 93 -1.48 -20.97 -26.60
C ARG A 93 -2.12 -20.42 -25.33
N VAL A 94 -3.28 -20.95 -24.93
CA VAL A 94 -3.99 -20.49 -23.72
C VAL A 94 -3.22 -20.88 -22.46
N THR A 95 -2.73 -22.11 -22.39
CA THR A 95 -1.90 -22.60 -21.27
C THR A 95 -0.60 -21.82 -21.16
N SER A 96 0.10 -21.54 -22.27
CA SER A 96 1.30 -20.72 -22.27
C SER A 96 1.04 -19.30 -21.77
N ARG A 97 -0.06 -18.67 -22.20
CA ARG A 97 -0.45 -17.33 -21.71
C ARG A 97 -0.79 -17.36 -20.22
N GLN A 98 -1.52 -18.37 -19.77
CA GLN A 98 -1.88 -18.52 -18.37
C GLN A 98 -0.64 -18.72 -17.49
N LEU A 99 0.34 -19.50 -17.94
CA LEU A 99 1.61 -19.68 -17.21
C LEU A 99 2.42 -18.37 -17.13
N LEU A 100 2.49 -17.60 -18.20
CA LEU A 100 3.17 -16.29 -18.19
C LEU A 100 2.44 -15.29 -17.28
N ASP A 101 1.11 -15.23 -17.34
CA ASP A 101 0.31 -14.38 -16.46
C ASP A 101 0.48 -14.77 -14.98
N GLN A 102 0.58 -16.07 -14.69
CA GLN A 102 0.88 -16.57 -13.34
C GLN A 102 2.27 -16.15 -12.86
N GLN A 103 3.31 -16.30 -13.68
CA GLN A 103 4.66 -15.88 -13.32
C GLN A 103 4.75 -14.37 -13.06
N LEU A 104 4.15 -13.55 -13.91
CA LEU A 104 4.08 -12.10 -13.72
C LEU A 104 3.29 -11.72 -12.46
N MET A 105 2.23 -12.47 -12.16
CA MET A 105 1.44 -12.29 -10.94
C MET A 105 2.29 -12.58 -9.70
N GLU A 106 3.01 -13.71 -9.70
CA GLU A 106 3.89 -14.11 -8.59
C GLU A 106 4.99 -13.08 -8.36
N GLU A 107 5.60 -12.56 -9.42
CA GLU A 107 6.62 -11.49 -9.34
C GLU A 107 6.04 -10.20 -8.73
N LYS A 108 4.89 -9.73 -9.23
CA LYS A 108 4.22 -8.53 -8.70
C LYS A 108 3.81 -8.70 -7.24
N VAL A 109 3.31 -9.88 -6.85
CA VAL A 109 2.93 -10.18 -5.47
C VAL A 109 4.17 -10.22 -4.57
N ALA A 110 5.26 -10.86 -5.02
CA ALA A 110 6.51 -10.88 -4.26
C ALA A 110 7.07 -9.47 -4.05
N GLU A 111 7.03 -8.61 -5.08
CA GLU A 111 7.43 -7.20 -4.97
C GLU A 111 6.55 -6.43 -3.98
N LEU A 112 5.22 -6.61 -4.02
CA LEU A 112 4.31 -5.98 -3.07
C LEU A 112 4.59 -6.41 -1.63
N ILE A 113 4.81 -7.71 -1.39
CA ILE A 113 5.13 -8.23 -0.06
C ILE A 113 6.46 -7.65 0.42
N ALA A 114 7.48 -7.61 -0.43
CA ALA A 114 8.77 -7.02 -0.10
C ALA A 114 8.63 -5.54 0.28
N ARG A 115 7.84 -4.76 -0.49
CA ARG A 115 7.56 -3.35 -0.19
C ARG A 115 6.77 -3.17 1.10
N GLN A 116 5.76 -3.99 1.35
CA GLN A 116 4.98 -3.96 2.58
C GLN A 116 5.86 -4.28 3.81
N ASN A 117 6.73 -5.28 3.71
CA ASN A 117 7.67 -5.63 4.77
C ASN A 117 8.68 -4.50 5.03
N ALA A 118 9.21 -3.87 3.97
CA ALA A 118 10.09 -2.71 4.10
C ALA A 118 9.37 -1.56 4.83
N LEU A 119 8.13 -1.25 4.45
CA LEU A 119 7.34 -0.19 5.09
C LEU A 119 7.02 -0.52 6.56
N SER A 120 6.74 -1.78 6.87
CA SER A 120 6.49 -2.24 8.25
C SER A 120 7.76 -2.13 9.11
N ASN A 121 8.92 -2.54 8.60
CA ASN A 121 10.21 -2.39 9.28
C ASN A 121 10.54 -0.92 9.54
N ARG A 122 10.30 -0.06 8.54
CA ARG A 122 10.47 1.40 8.66
C ARG A 122 9.58 2.00 9.74
N HIS A 123 8.30 1.62 9.79
CA HIS A 123 7.38 2.04 10.84
C HIS A 123 7.87 1.61 12.24
N GLY A 124 8.41 0.39 12.36
CA GLY A 124 9.01 -0.08 13.61
C GLY A 124 10.19 0.78 14.10
N LYS A 125 10.96 1.39 13.19
CA LYS A 125 12.04 2.33 13.53
C LYS A 125 11.54 3.72 13.95
N ILE A 126 10.39 4.16 13.42
CA ILE A 126 9.81 5.48 13.71
C ILE A 126 9.21 5.52 15.13
N GLY A 127 8.60 4.42 15.58
CA GLY A 127 7.91 4.35 16.88
C GLY A 127 8.72 4.92 18.06
N PRO A 128 9.95 4.44 18.32
CA PRO A 128 10.78 4.94 19.42
C PRO A 128 11.14 6.44 19.32
N LEU A 129 11.22 6.98 18.11
CA LEU A 129 11.50 8.40 17.91
C LEU A 129 10.27 9.26 18.21
N LEU A 130 9.07 8.80 17.84
CA LEU A 130 7.82 9.51 18.15
C LEU A 130 7.50 9.53 19.64
N ASP A 131 7.72 8.40 20.33
CA ASP A 131 7.55 8.30 21.78
C ASP A 131 8.43 9.31 22.52
N ARG A 132 9.65 9.57 22.02
CA ARG A 132 10.56 10.57 22.59
C ARG A 132 10.03 12.00 22.49
N VAL A 133 9.17 12.29 21.51
CA VAL A 133 8.57 13.63 21.28
C VAL A 133 7.18 13.74 21.92
N GLY A 134 6.64 12.66 22.48
CA GLY A 134 5.27 12.64 23.00
C GLY A 134 4.20 12.75 21.90
N VAL A 135 4.57 12.48 20.65
CA VAL A 135 3.64 12.52 19.51
C VAL A 135 3.03 11.13 19.37
N SER A 136 1.71 11.02 19.58
CA SER A 136 1.01 9.74 19.44
C SER A 136 1.18 9.15 18.03
N PRO A 137 1.48 7.85 17.92
CA PRO A 137 1.73 7.16 16.64
C PRO A 137 0.54 7.21 15.67
N ASP A 138 -0.66 7.57 16.13
CA ASP A 138 -1.87 7.75 15.32
C ASP A 138 -1.73 8.78 14.17
N HIS A 139 -0.73 9.66 14.23
CA HIS A 139 -0.51 10.70 13.22
C HIS A 139 0.41 10.26 12.07
N VAL A 140 1.04 9.08 12.17
CA VAL A 140 1.85 8.51 11.07
C VAL A 140 1.02 7.45 10.36
N PRO A 141 0.76 7.60 9.04
CA PRO A 141 -0.10 6.66 8.33
C PRO A 141 0.50 5.26 8.40
N ILE A 142 -0.31 4.33 8.93
CA ILE A 142 0.02 2.90 8.96
C ILE A 142 -0.52 2.30 7.66
N PRO A 143 0.25 1.44 6.97
CA PRO A 143 -0.30 0.62 5.91
C PRO A 143 -1.40 -0.28 6.48
N VAL A 144 -2.66 0.10 6.27
CA VAL A 144 -3.80 -0.75 6.57
C VAL A 144 -3.76 -1.96 5.65
N SER A 145 -3.83 -3.17 6.23
CA SER A 145 -3.85 -4.46 5.52
C SER A 145 -5.12 -4.71 4.70
N ASN A 146 -5.90 -3.67 4.38
CA ASN A 146 -7.17 -3.83 3.69
C ASN A 146 -7.46 -2.64 2.76
N PRO A 147 -7.42 -2.82 1.42
CA PRO A 147 -7.74 -1.78 0.44
C PRO A 147 -9.25 -1.49 0.32
N LYS A 148 -9.98 -1.49 1.45
CA LYS A 148 -11.39 -1.11 1.53
C LYS A 148 -11.54 0.17 2.35
N LYS A 149 -11.10 1.31 1.79
CA LYS A 149 -11.69 2.60 2.18
C LYS A 149 -11.54 3.80 1.23
N GLN A 150 -10.82 3.70 0.10
CA GLN A 150 -10.64 4.87 -0.78
C GLN A 150 -11.08 4.71 -2.24
N ALA A 151 -11.65 3.57 -2.62
CA ALA A 151 -12.38 3.45 -3.88
C ALA A 151 -13.89 3.73 -3.65
N ALA A 152 -14.24 4.95 -3.25
CA ALA A 152 -15.62 5.42 -3.34
C ALA A 152 -15.86 5.93 -4.76
N LEU A 153 -16.20 5.02 -5.67
CA LEU A 153 -16.96 5.35 -6.88
C LEU A 153 -18.46 5.42 -6.51
N PRO A 154 -19.26 6.26 -7.20
CA PRO A 154 -20.59 6.65 -6.74
C PRO A 154 -21.54 5.45 -6.65
N ALA A 155 -22.42 5.53 -5.66
CA ALA A 155 -23.43 4.54 -5.31
C ALA A 155 -24.42 4.31 -6.47
N GLU A 156 -24.69 3.03 -6.77
CA GLU A 156 -25.88 2.56 -7.48
C GLU A 156 -26.39 1.29 -6.76
N PRO A 157 -27.72 1.04 -6.75
CA PRO A 157 -28.39 0.37 -5.65
C PRO A 157 -28.30 -1.16 -5.71
N ALA A 158 -28.39 -1.76 -4.52
CA ALA A 158 -28.52 -3.18 -4.32
C ALA A 158 -29.79 -3.73 -4.99
N LEU A 159 -29.63 -4.65 -5.95
CA LEU A 159 -30.71 -5.48 -6.47
C LEU A 159 -30.28 -6.96 -6.57
N ALA A 160 -30.86 -7.74 -5.65
CA ALA A 160 -31.28 -9.13 -5.78
C ALA A 160 -30.26 -10.20 -6.22
N VAL A 161 -29.56 -10.75 -5.23
CA VAL A 161 -29.04 -12.13 -5.26
C VAL A 161 -30.19 -13.11 -5.02
N THR A 162 -31.08 -13.31 -6.00
CA THR A 162 -32.11 -14.37 -5.93
C THR A 162 -32.58 -14.86 -7.31
N ALA A 163 -31.68 -15.40 -8.15
CA ALA A 163 -32.11 -16.02 -9.41
C ALA A 163 -31.20 -17.16 -9.92
N LYS A 164 -30.29 -17.70 -9.09
CA LYS A 164 -29.33 -18.73 -9.54
C LYS A 164 -29.64 -20.16 -9.06
N THR A 165 -30.70 -20.38 -8.30
CA THR A 165 -31.14 -21.73 -7.87
C THR A 165 -32.38 -22.26 -8.59
N ALA A 166 -33.09 -21.44 -9.38
CA ALA A 166 -34.32 -21.87 -10.08
C ALA A 166 -34.08 -22.53 -11.45
N ARG A 167 -32.90 -22.37 -12.07
CA ARG A 167 -32.61 -22.92 -13.42
C ARG A 167 -32.06 -24.35 -13.43
N LEU A 168 -31.61 -24.87 -12.29
CA LEU A 168 -31.16 -26.27 -12.17
C LEU A 168 -32.31 -27.25 -11.87
N ALA A 169 -33.46 -26.75 -11.39
CA ALA A 169 -34.65 -27.57 -11.11
C ALA A 169 -35.52 -27.85 -12.36
N ALA A 170 -35.29 -27.14 -13.48
CA ALA A 170 -36.06 -27.31 -14.72
C ALA A 170 -35.44 -28.32 -15.72
N LEU A 171 -34.33 -28.97 -15.35
CA LEU A 171 -33.64 -29.98 -16.19
C LEU A 171 -34.01 -31.44 -15.83
N ALA A 172 -34.89 -31.67 -14.85
CA ALA A 172 -35.19 -33.00 -14.33
C ALA A 172 -36.56 -33.57 -14.73
N SER A 173 -37.33 -32.90 -15.59
CA SER A 173 -38.66 -33.40 -15.97
C SER A 173 -39.05 -33.01 -17.39
N SER A 174 -38.75 -33.88 -18.35
CA SER A 174 -39.77 -34.52 -19.21
C SER A 174 -39.10 -35.43 -20.26
N PRO A 175 -39.73 -36.58 -20.59
CA PRO A 175 -39.15 -37.60 -21.45
C PRO A 175 -39.34 -37.31 -22.95
N THR A 176 -38.44 -37.91 -23.72
CA THR A 176 -38.46 -38.22 -25.16
C THR A 176 -39.83 -38.32 -25.85
N LEU A 177 -39.93 -37.74 -27.05
CA LEU A 177 -40.50 -38.41 -28.24
C LEU A 177 -39.70 -37.99 -29.50
N VAL A 178 -39.42 -38.99 -30.32
CA VAL A 178 -38.57 -38.97 -31.51
C VAL A 178 -39.41 -38.64 -32.75
N THR A 179 -38.96 -37.70 -33.60
CA THR A 179 -39.22 -37.71 -35.05
C THR A 179 -38.08 -37.02 -35.81
N GLU A 180 -37.50 -37.79 -36.74
CA GLU A 180 -36.55 -37.59 -37.86
C GLU A 180 -36.18 -36.21 -38.46
N PRO A 181 -35.09 -36.15 -39.28
CA PRO A 181 -34.15 -35.04 -39.32
C PRO A 181 -34.42 -34.05 -40.47
N THR A 182 -34.56 -32.77 -40.15
CA THR A 182 -34.34 -31.70 -41.13
C THR A 182 -32.97 -31.07 -40.90
N ALA A 183 -32.20 -31.01 -41.99
CA ALA A 183 -30.82 -30.52 -42.05
C ALA A 183 -30.68 -29.11 -41.45
N ALA A 184 -30.31 -29.03 -40.17
CA ALA A 184 -29.87 -27.79 -39.55
C ALA A 184 -28.44 -27.50 -40.01
N ARG A 185 -28.30 -26.46 -40.84
CA ARG A 185 -27.02 -25.77 -41.03
C ARG A 185 -26.50 -25.38 -39.64
N ILE A 186 -25.43 -26.02 -39.20
CA ILE A 186 -24.65 -25.56 -38.06
C ILE A 186 -23.94 -24.29 -38.53
N ASN A 187 -24.54 -23.13 -38.26
CA ASN A 187 -23.83 -21.87 -38.39
C ASN A 187 -22.62 -21.91 -37.43
N PRO A 188 -21.39 -21.75 -37.93
CA PRO A 188 -20.23 -21.64 -37.06
C PRO A 188 -20.37 -20.32 -36.29
N LEU A 189 -20.44 -20.41 -34.96
CA LEU A 189 -20.17 -19.33 -33.99
C LEU A 189 -20.49 -17.93 -34.54
N ALA A 190 -21.77 -17.64 -34.72
CA ALA A 190 -22.23 -16.26 -34.90
C ALA A 190 -22.06 -15.57 -33.55
N TYR A 191 -20.96 -14.82 -33.42
CA TYR A 191 -20.72 -13.86 -32.36
C TYR A 191 -21.79 -12.76 -32.50
N GLY A 192 -22.93 -12.97 -31.83
CA GLY A 192 -23.97 -11.95 -31.69
C GLY A 192 -23.38 -10.77 -30.94
N ALA A 193 -23.27 -9.64 -31.64
CA ALA A 193 -23.00 -8.35 -31.05
C ALA A 193 -24.18 -7.94 -30.17
N ASP A 194 -24.15 -8.34 -28.91
CA ASP A 194 -24.95 -7.71 -27.86
C ASP A 194 -24.34 -6.33 -27.57
N SER A 195 -25.07 -5.28 -27.93
CA SER A 195 -24.75 -3.86 -27.73
C SER A 195 -24.90 -3.37 -26.29
N ASN A 196 -24.74 -4.25 -25.30
CA ASN A 196 -24.57 -3.89 -23.89
C ASN A 196 -23.13 -4.18 -23.47
N SER A 197 -22.22 -3.29 -23.86
CA SER A 197 -20.83 -3.28 -23.42
C SER A 197 -20.69 -2.87 -21.95
N THR A 198 -21.27 -3.63 -21.04
CA THR A 198 -20.57 -3.88 -19.78
C THR A 198 -19.43 -4.82 -20.14
N GLN A 199 -18.28 -4.24 -20.51
CA GLN A 199 -17.00 -4.94 -20.63
C GLN A 199 -16.91 -5.89 -19.43
N ARG A 200 -17.04 -7.19 -19.68
CA ARG A 200 -16.69 -8.18 -18.67
C ARG A 200 -15.18 -8.06 -18.51
N GLU A 201 -14.74 -7.19 -17.60
CA GLU A 201 -13.33 -6.95 -17.28
C GLU A 201 -12.62 -8.29 -17.19
N SER A 202 -11.55 -8.46 -17.96
CA SER A 202 -10.74 -9.67 -17.89
C SER A 202 -10.19 -9.81 -16.47
N VAL A 203 -10.01 -11.04 -15.99
CA VAL A 203 -9.44 -11.31 -14.66
C VAL A 203 -8.07 -10.62 -14.50
N GLY A 204 -7.29 -10.55 -15.58
CA GLY A 204 -6.02 -9.83 -15.63
C GLY A 204 -6.16 -8.31 -15.42
N GLU A 205 -7.11 -7.66 -16.11
CA GLU A 205 -7.35 -6.21 -15.99
C GLU A 205 -7.76 -5.81 -14.56
N ARG A 206 -8.57 -6.64 -13.91
CA ARG A 206 -8.95 -6.44 -12.50
C ARG A 206 -7.75 -6.54 -11.58
N ALA A 207 -6.91 -7.54 -11.80
CA ALA A 207 -5.72 -7.74 -10.99
C ALA A 207 -4.77 -6.55 -11.15
N ASP A 208 -4.45 -6.15 -12.38
CA ASP A 208 -3.56 -5.00 -12.65
C ASP A 208 -4.06 -3.70 -12.02
N ARG A 209 -5.37 -3.44 -12.04
CA ARG A 209 -5.95 -2.27 -11.35
C ARG A 209 -5.72 -2.32 -9.84
N ILE A 210 -5.84 -3.51 -9.23
CA ILE A 210 -5.60 -3.69 -7.79
C ILE A 210 -4.11 -3.50 -7.47
N PHE A 211 -3.20 -4.09 -8.25
CA PHE A 211 -1.75 -3.90 -8.04
C PHE A 211 -1.37 -2.42 -8.16
N SER A 212 -1.89 -1.74 -9.19
CA SER A 212 -1.64 -0.32 -9.39
C SER A 212 -2.16 0.52 -8.22
N SER A 213 -3.39 0.29 -7.76
CA SER A 213 -3.95 1.06 -6.64
C SER A 213 -3.22 0.81 -5.32
N VAL A 214 -2.85 -0.44 -5.02
CA VAL A 214 -2.04 -0.78 -3.83
C VAL A 214 -0.65 -0.15 -3.93
N THR A 215 0.00 -0.23 -5.08
CA THR A 215 1.31 0.37 -5.30
C THR A 215 1.30 1.89 -5.11
N LEU A 216 0.27 2.56 -5.67
CA LEU A 216 0.09 4.00 -5.50
C LEU A 216 -0.19 4.37 -4.04
N SER A 217 -1.01 3.58 -3.33
CA SER A 217 -1.29 3.79 -1.91
C SER A 217 -0.05 3.64 -1.03
N LEU A 218 0.76 2.59 -1.26
CA LEU A 218 2.02 2.40 -0.54
C LEU A 218 3.00 3.55 -0.81
N LYS A 219 3.10 4.01 -2.07
CA LYS A 219 3.93 5.16 -2.43
C LYS A 219 3.45 6.47 -1.81
N SER A 220 2.13 6.68 -1.72
CA SER A 220 1.59 7.87 -1.06
C SER A 220 1.87 7.86 0.45
N ILE A 221 1.76 6.70 1.09
CA ILE A 221 2.08 6.53 2.52
C ILE A 221 3.57 6.81 2.76
N GLU A 222 4.46 6.23 1.94
CA GLU A 222 5.90 6.47 2.04
C GLU A 222 6.25 7.97 1.92
N ARG A 223 5.68 8.66 0.93
CA ARG A 223 5.92 10.10 0.75
C ARG A 223 5.42 10.92 1.94
N GLU A 224 4.21 10.61 2.43
CA GLU A 224 3.63 11.30 3.58
C GLU A 224 4.46 11.09 4.86
N GLN A 225 4.98 9.88 5.08
CA GLN A 225 5.87 9.58 6.20
C GLN A 225 7.16 10.41 6.13
N ILE A 226 7.81 10.46 4.96
CA ILE A 226 9.05 11.23 4.76
C ILE A 226 8.78 12.73 4.98
N GLU A 227 7.71 13.26 4.40
CA GLU A 227 7.35 14.68 4.53
C GLU A 227 7.07 15.07 5.99
N LYS A 228 6.32 14.23 6.72
CA LYS A 228 6.07 14.43 8.16
C LYS A 228 7.34 14.40 8.98
N MET A 229 8.24 13.43 8.75
CA MET A 229 9.51 13.34 9.46
C MET A 229 10.41 14.54 9.18
N GLN A 230 10.50 14.98 7.93
CA GLN A 230 11.24 16.19 7.56
C GLN A 230 10.66 17.43 8.25
N GLY A 231 9.33 17.57 8.26
CA GLY A 231 8.66 18.65 9.00
C GLY A 231 8.97 18.61 10.50
N LEU A 232 8.95 17.43 11.12
CA LEU A 232 9.32 17.26 12.53
C LEU A 232 10.80 17.62 12.78
N ALA A 233 11.72 17.18 11.92
CA ALA A 233 13.14 17.46 12.04
C ALA A 233 13.42 18.97 11.92
N ILE A 234 12.81 19.65 10.94
CA ILE A 234 12.90 21.10 10.76
C ILE A 234 12.37 21.83 12.00
N ASN A 235 11.15 21.51 12.43
CA ASN A 235 10.55 22.14 13.61
C ASN A 235 11.40 21.93 14.88
N ALA A 236 11.96 20.73 15.06
CA ALA A 236 12.83 20.43 16.20
C ALA A 236 14.13 21.24 16.14
N PHE A 237 14.75 21.35 14.97
CA PHE A 237 15.97 22.13 14.76
C PHE A 237 15.74 23.64 14.95
N GLU A 238 14.66 24.17 14.40
CA GLU A 238 14.27 25.58 14.57
C GLU A 238 14.00 25.90 16.03
N THR A 239 13.22 25.06 16.73
CA THR A 239 12.94 25.24 18.16
C THR A 239 14.23 25.19 18.99
N ALA A 240 15.13 24.25 18.69
CA ALA A 240 16.41 24.15 19.39
C ALA A 240 17.28 25.40 19.17
N SER A 241 17.29 25.91 17.94
CA SER A 241 18.05 27.11 17.56
C SER A 241 17.46 28.37 18.20
N GLU A 242 16.14 28.50 18.27
CA GLU A 242 15.48 29.61 18.95
C GLU A 242 15.81 29.62 20.45
N ILE A 243 15.77 28.46 21.11
CA ILE A 243 16.15 28.35 22.53
C ILE A 243 17.62 28.76 22.72
N ASP A 244 18.53 28.26 21.88
CA ASP A 244 19.96 28.59 21.97
C ASP A 244 20.22 30.08 21.75
N GLU A 245 19.58 30.71 20.77
CA GLU A 245 19.69 32.15 20.51
C GLU A 245 19.09 33.00 21.65
N ILE A 246 18.02 32.55 22.31
CA ILE A 246 17.51 33.20 23.53
C ILE A 246 18.52 33.11 24.67
N ILE A 247 19.14 31.94 24.88
CA ILE A 247 20.17 31.74 25.92
C ILE A 247 21.39 32.62 25.64
N LYS A 248 21.84 32.66 24.38
CA LYS A 248 22.98 33.46 23.90
C LYS A 248 22.73 34.96 24.04
N SER A 249 21.59 35.45 23.55
CA SER A 249 21.22 36.88 23.64
C SER A 249 21.04 37.35 25.09
N ALA A 250 20.67 36.45 26.00
CA ALA A 250 20.60 36.73 27.44
C ALA A 250 21.95 36.62 28.16
N GLY A 251 23.01 36.14 27.48
CA GLY A 251 24.35 35.97 28.05
C GLY A 251 24.43 34.84 29.10
N LEU A 252 23.56 33.84 28.97
CA LEU A 252 23.47 32.70 29.89
C LEU A 252 24.48 31.61 29.49
N PRO A 253 24.86 30.68 30.39
CA PRO A 253 25.68 29.53 30.03
C PRO A 253 25.04 28.75 28.88
N ARG A 254 25.84 28.33 27.91
CA ARG A 254 25.38 27.55 26.76
C ARG A 254 25.68 26.07 26.99
N PRO A 255 24.82 25.16 26.51
CA PRO A 255 25.18 23.76 26.46
C PRO A 255 26.44 23.56 25.60
N ALA A 256 27.32 22.66 26.02
CA ALA A 256 28.46 22.22 25.21
C ALA A 256 27.95 21.32 24.09
N ILE A 257 27.27 21.91 23.12
CA ILE A 257 26.97 21.26 21.85
C ILE A 257 28.20 21.49 21.01
N ALA A 258 28.80 20.43 20.47
CA ALA A 258 29.84 20.61 19.46
C ALA A 258 29.30 21.62 18.44
N ASP A 259 30.05 22.70 18.20
CA ASP A 259 29.78 23.68 17.14
C ASP A 259 29.97 22.99 15.79
N SER A 260 29.22 21.91 15.55
CA SER A 260 28.94 21.40 14.24
C SER A 260 28.22 22.56 13.57
N ALA A 261 28.91 23.24 12.66
CA ALA A 261 28.29 24.10 11.67
C ALA A 261 27.36 23.22 10.84
N VAL A 262 26.19 22.90 11.41
CA VAL A 262 25.15 22.12 10.75
C VAL A 262 24.59 23.09 9.73
N GLY A 263 25.01 22.92 8.48
CA GLY A 263 24.33 23.52 7.34
C GLY A 263 22.84 23.25 7.47
N GLY A 264 22.01 24.17 6.92
CA GLY A 264 20.57 24.00 6.94
C GLY A 264 20.14 22.60 6.45
N PRO A 265 18.92 22.16 6.80
CA PRO A 265 18.44 20.81 6.51
C PRO A 265 18.74 20.41 5.07
N PHE A 266 19.56 19.38 4.89
CA PHE A 266 20.03 18.95 3.58
C PHE A 266 18.91 18.19 2.86
N VAL A 267 18.17 18.89 2.00
CA VAL A 267 17.12 18.27 1.17
C VAL A 267 17.77 17.52 0.01
N ARG A 268 17.77 16.18 0.08
CA ARG A 268 18.41 15.32 -0.92
C ARG A 268 17.49 15.04 -2.12
N PRO A 269 18.03 14.91 -3.34
CA PRO A 269 17.32 14.30 -4.47
C PRO A 269 16.99 12.82 -4.17
N ASN A 270 15.87 12.33 -4.72
CA ASN A 270 15.34 10.97 -4.55
C ASN A 270 16.42 9.87 -4.59
N ASP A 271 16.78 9.33 -3.43
CA ASP A 271 17.69 8.21 -3.23
C ASP A 271 16.90 7.04 -2.59
N PRO A 272 17.10 5.77 -2.98
CA PRO A 272 16.59 4.61 -2.23
C PRO A 272 16.93 4.63 -0.73
N ASN A 273 17.99 5.32 -0.32
CA ASN A 273 18.38 5.53 1.09
C ASN A 273 17.79 6.80 1.73
N ALA A 274 16.90 7.54 1.04
CA ALA A 274 16.34 8.80 1.53
C ALA A 274 15.63 8.65 2.88
N PHE A 275 15.00 7.50 3.12
CA PHE A 275 14.32 7.23 4.39
C PHE A 275 15.30 7.15 5.57
N GLU A 276 16.39 6.39 5.45
CA GLU A 276 17.37 6.23 6.54
C GLU A 276 18.10 7.55 6.81
N ALA A 277 18.42 8.32 5.77
CA ALA A 277 18.98 9.66 5.95
C ALA A 277 17.99 10.60 6.66
N THR A 278 16.71 10.59 6.29
CA THR A 278 15.67 11.39 6.98
C THR A 278 15.51 10.99 8.44
N LEU A 279 15.64 9.70 8.76
CA LEU A 279 15.63 9.20 10.13
C LEU A 279 16.83 9.72 10.93
N ASP A 280 18.03 9.70 10.35
CA ASP A 280 19.25 10.21 11.00
C ASP A 280 19.15 11.72 11.25
N ASP A 281 18.68 12.48 10.26
CA ASP A 281 18.43 13.93 10.39
C ASP A 281 17.41 14.22 11.51
N LEU A 282 16.34 13.42 11.61
CA LEU A 282 15.35 13.53 12.67
C LEU A 282 15.94 13.19 14.05
N ASP A 283 16.67 12.09 14.20
CA ASP A 283 17.29 11.71 15.48
C ASP A 283 18.31 12.76 15.94
N GLN A 284 19.12 13.29 15.03
CA GLN A 284 20.05 14.38 15.32
C GLN A 284 19.32 15.66 15.77
N ALA A 285 18.26 16.06 15.05
CA ALA A 285 17.46 17.24 15.40
C ALA A 285 16.78 17.10 16.77
N LEU A 286 16.19 15.93 17.05
CA LEU A 286 15.56 15.62 18.33
C LEU A 286 16.59 15.55 19.46
N GLY A 287 17.75 14.93 19.23
CA GLY A 287 18.84 14.86 20.21
C GLY A 287 19.38 16.25 20.57
N ARG A 288 19.51 17.13 19.57
CA ARG A 288 19.87 18.54 19.79
C ARG A 288 18.81 19.27 20.61
N LEU A 289 17.53 19.16 20.22
CA LEU A 289 16.42 19.79 20.92
C LEU A 289 16.34 19.36 22.39
N ASP A 290 16.45 18.06 22.65
CA ASP A 290 16.43 17.48 24.00
C ASP A 290 17.61 18.00 24.84
N THR A 291 18.81 18.04 24.28
CA THR A 291 20.00 18.59 24.96
C THR A 291 19.80 20.06 25.33
N VAL A 292 19.34 20.88 24.40
CA VAL A 292 19.06 22.30 24.62
C VAL A 292 17.95 22.49 25.66
N ARG A 293 16.85 21.72 25.58
CA ARG A 293 15.75 21.77 26.55
C ARG A 293 16.19 21.37 27.95
N ARG A 294 16.93 20.26 28.10
CA ARG A 294 17.47 19.84 29.41
C ARG A 294 18.36 20.91 30.02
N HIS A 295 19.21 21.53 29.21
CA HIS A 295 20.06 22.63 29.66
C HIS A 295 19.21 23.84 30.09
N ALA A 296 18.25 24.26 29.27
CA ALA A 296 17.36 25.38 29.56
C ALA A 296 16.53 25.17 30.84
N ARG A 297 16.06 23.95 31.11
CA ARG A 297 15.29 23.62 32.33
C ARG A 297 16.12 23.71 33.62
N LYS A 298 17.44 23.56 33.55
CA LYS A 298 18.34 23.76 34.70
C LYS A 298 18.57 25.25 35.00
N LEU A 299 18.41 26.13 34.03
CA LEU A 299 18.62 27.56 34.26
C LEU A 299 17.54 28.12 35.21
N PRO A 300 17.87 29.09 36.07
CA PRO A 300 16.91 29.71 36.99
C PRO A 300 15.99 30.70 36.28
N ILE A 301 15.06 30.18 35.47
CA ILE A 301 14.12 30.92 34.63
C ILE A 301 12.71 31.05 35.24
N GLY A 302 12.52 30.69 36.50
CA GLY A 302 11.29 30.90 37.25
C GLY A 302 11.21 32.30 37.85
N ILE A 303 10.00 32.72 38.23
CA ILE A 303 9.78 33.96 38.99
C ILE A 303 9.73 33.59 40.48
N PRO A 304 10.64 34.12 41.32
CA PRO A 304 10.75 33.67 42.71
C PRO A 304 9.59 34.13 43.59
N ALA A 305 8.98 35.27 43.26
CA ALA A 305 7.82 35.84 43.94
C ALA A 305 6.75 36.25 42.91
N PRO A 306 5.91 35.32 42.42
CA PRO A 306 4.92 35.60 41.37
C PRO A 306 3.96 36.74 41.75
N GLY A 307 3.69 37.64 40.81
CA GLY A 307 2.77 38.78 41.00
C GLY A 307 3.32 39.91 41.88
N ARG A 308 4.62 39.91 42.19
CA ARG A 308 5.27 40.93 43.02
C ARG A 308 6.14 41.87 42.18
N GLU A 309 6.14 43.13 42.55
CA GLU A 309 6.90 44.18 41.87
C GLU A 309 8.35 44.20 42.34
N ILE A 310 9.25 44.50 41.42
CA ILE A 310 10.66 44.75 41.71
C ILE A 310 10.81 46.20 42.15
N THR A 311 11.19 46.42 43.40
CA THR A 311 11.42 47.76 43.97
C THR A 311 12.86 48.20 43.88
N SER A 312 13.80 47.26 43.79
CA SER A 312 15.20 47.60 43.57
C SER A 312 15.90 46.69 42.60
N ARG A 313 16.76 47.28 41.79
CA ARG A 313 17.49 46.62 40.71
C ARG A 313 18.92 46.29 41.13
N TYR A 314 19.52 45.38 40.40
CA TYR A 314 20.92 45.03 40.49
C TYR A 314 21.82 46.21 40.08
N GLY A 315 22.99 46.32 40.72
CA GLY A 315 24.02 47.31 40.39
C GLY A 315 24.27 48.35 41.49
N ASN A 316 25.04 49.40 41.14
CA ASN A 316 25.41 50.45 42.09
C ASN A 316 24.20 51.30 42.49
N ARG A 317 23.95 51.40 43.80
CA ARG A 317 22.90 52.24 44.39
C ARG A 317 23.41 52.90 45.67
N ARG A 318 22.66 53.87 46.18
CA ARG A 318 22.94 54.46 47.50
C ARG A 318 22.51 53.47 48.58
N ASP A 319 23.42 53.08 49.47
CA ASP A 319 23.14 52.20 50.60
C ASP A 319 22.11 52.86 51.52
N PRO A 320 20.99 52.19 51.83
CA PRO A 320 19.90 52.79 52.59
C PRO A 320 20.22 53.01 54.08
N PHE A 321 21.29 52.41 54.61
CA PHE A 321 21.69 52.57 56.01
C PHE A 321 22.85 53.56 56.18
N LEU A 322 23.80 53.58 55.24
CA LEU A 322 25.03 54.38 55.30
C LEU A 322 24.97 55.63 54.42
N GLY A 323 24.03 55.70 53.47
CA GLY A 323 23.90 56.82 52.53
C GLY A 323 25.06 56.94 51.53
N ARG A 324 25.93 55.93 51.42
CA ARG A 324 27.11 55.89 50.53
C ARG A 324 26.85 54.99 49.32
N LEU A 325 27.69 55.07 48.30
CA LEU A 325 27.59 54.18 47.15
C LEU A 325 27.88 52.72 47.58
N ALA A 326 26.98 51.80 47.24
CA ALA A 326 27.13 50.36 47.48
C ALA A 326 26.61 49.55 46.29
N PHE A 327 27.20 48.38 46.08
CA PHE A 327 26.79 47.47 45.02
C PHE A 327 25.69 46.54 45.51
N HIS A 328 24.58 46.49 44.77
CA HIS A 328 23.47 45.58 45.03
C HIS A 328 23.59 44.32 44.15
N GLY A 329 23.96 43.19 44.77
CA GLY A 329 24.22 41.91 44.10
C GLY A 329 22.99 41.15 43.60
N GLY A 330 21.80 41.74 43.71
CA GLY A 330 20.54 41.09 43.36
C GLY A 330 19.44 42.07 42.99
N ILE A 331 18.21 41.59 43.03
CA ILE A 331 16.99 42.38 42.89
C ILE A 331 16.09 42.20 44.10
N ASP A 332 15.37 43.25 44.45
CA ASP A 332 14.46 43.25 45.60
C ASP A 332 13.01 43.23 45.10
N PHE A 333 12.24 42.24 45.53
CA PHE A 333 10.79 42.17 45.33
C PHE A 333 10.07 42.69 46.56
N ARG A 334 9.12 43.60 46.38
CA ARG A 334 8.26 44.05 47.47
C ARG A 334 7.26 42.98 47.82
N THR A 335 7.35 42.46 49.04
CA THR A 335 6.51 41.36 49.50
C THR A 335 6.10 41.57 50.96
N PRO A 336 4.81 41.46 51.31
CA PRO A 336 4.41 41.32 52.71
C PRO A 336 5.11 40.10 53.34
N THR A 337 5.45 40.20 54.62
CA THR A 337 5.97 39.07 55.40
C THR A 337 5.02 37.88 55.27
N GLY A 338 5.58 36.69 55.04
CA GLY A 338 4.80 35.47 54.85
C GLY A 338 4.49 35.12 53.39
N THR A 339 4.84 35.98 52.41
CA THR A 339 4.62 35.70 50.99
C THR A 339 5.39 34.44 50.57
N PRO A 340 4.76 33.44 49.93
CA PRO A 340 5.44 32.24 49.45
C PRO A 340 6.53 32.58 48.42
N ILE A 341 7.71 31.97 48.60
CA ILE A 341 8.86 32.10 47.72
C ILE A 341 9.16 30.74 47.07
N PHE A 342 9.49 30.75 45.79
CA PHE A 342 9.66 29.56 44.97
C PHE A 342 11.05 29.50 44.35
N ALA A 343 11.56 28.27 44.20
CA ALA A 343 12.78 27.98 43.45
C ALA A 343 12.60 28.39 41.98
N THR A 344 13.59 29.08 41.43
CA THR A 344 13.55 29.61 40.06
C THR A 344 14.10 28.61 39.04
N GLY A 345 14.76 27.56 39.48
CA GLY A 345 15.23 26.46 38.63
C GLY A 345 15.30 25.17 39.43
N SER A 346 15.41 24.04 38.76
CA SER A 346 15.70 22.77 39.44
C SER A 346 17.14 22.76 39.95
N GLY A 347 17.40 22.13 41.10
CA GLY A 347 18.72 22.16 41.71
C GLY A 347 18.78 21.46 43.06
N ILE A 348 19.92 21.62 43.74
CA ILE A 348 20.16 21.07 45.08
C ILE A 348 20.34 22.25 46.05
N VAL A 349 19.70 22.19 47.20
CA VAL A 349 19.89 23.20 48.26
C VAL A 349 21.29 23.03 48.86
N VAL A 350 22.14 24.05 48.68
CA VAL A 350 23.50 24.07 49.24
C VAL A 350 23.59 24.86 50.55
N HIS A 351 22.59 25.71 50.83
CA HIS A 351 22.47 26.37 52.13
C HIS A 351 21.01 26.63 52.48
N ALA A 352 20.63 26.41 53.74
CA ALA A 352 19.28 26.69 54.26
C ALA A 352 19.32 27.11 55.73
N GLY A 353 19.42 28.42 56.00
CA GLY A 353 19.61 28.88 57.37
C GLY A 353 19.92 30.37 57.51
N ARG A 354 20.47 30.76 58.67
CA ARG A 354 20.92 32.14 58.91
C ARG A 354 22.32 32.35 58.31
N ASN A 355 22.50 33.42 57.54
CA ASN A 355 23.80 33.74 56.93
C ASN A 355 24.10 35.25 56.98
N GLY A 356 24.54 35.72 58.15
CA GLY A 356 24.97 37.10 58.35
C GLY A 356 23.95 38.15 57.91
N GLY A 357 24.38 39.09 57.06
CA GLY A 357 23.57 40.21 56.56
C GLY A 357 22.33 39.77 55.75
N TYR A 358 22.35 38.59 55.14
CA TYR A 358 21.21 38.05 54.39
C TYR A 358 20.05 37.59 55.29
N GLY A 359 20.26 37.50 56.61
CA GLY A 359 19.25 36.97 57.51
C GLY A 359 19.04 35.48 57.28
N LYS A 360 17.78 35.02 57.29
CA LYS A 360 17.46 33.65 56.85
C LYS A 360 17.47 33.62 55.33
N MET A 361 18.19 32.65 54.77
CA MET A 361 18.29 32.49 53.33
C MET A 361 18.32 31.03 52.89
N VAL A 362 17.99 30.83 51.62
CA VAL A 362 18.19 29.58 50.89
C VAL A 362 19.14 29.86 49.73
N GLU A 363 20.13 28.99 49.53
CA GLU A 363 20.97 28.98 48.33
C GLU A 363 20.78 27.64 47.60
N ILE A 364 20.51 27.71 46.30
CA ILE A 364 20.28 26.54 45.43
C ILE A 364 21.36 26.51 44.35
N ASP A 365 22.04 25.37 44.21
CA ASP A 365 22.92 25.08 43.08
C ASP A 365 22.14 24.41 41.96
N HIS A 366 22.17 25.03 40.79
CA HIS A 366 21.50 24.57 39.58
C HIS A 366 22.43 23.77 38.65
N GLY A 367 23.71 23.63 39.02
CA GLY A 367 24.77 23.12 38.19
C GLY A 367 25.32 24.18 37.22
N ASN A 368 26.34 23.80 36.44
CA ASN A 368 27.00 24.66 35.45
C ASN A 368 27.50 26.01 36.03
N GLY A 369 27.89 26.00 37.32
CA GLY A 369 28.37 27.18 38.03
C GLY A 369 27.29 28.21 38.38
N ILE A 370 26.00 27.89 38.23
CA ILE A 370 24.89 28.81 38.52
C ILE A 370 24.26 28.51 39.87
N THR A 371 24.26 29.49 40.78
CA THR A 371 23.52 29.42 42.04
C THR A 371 22.51 30.55 42.18
N THR A 372 21.45 30.33 42.95
CA THR A 372 20.48 31.37 43.29
C THR A 372 20.37 31.53 44.80
N ARG A 373 20.17 32.77 45.25
CA ARG A 373 20.00 33.10 46.67
C ARG A 373 18.66 33.78 46.91
N TYR A 374 18.01 33.38 48.00
CA TYR A 374 16.72 33.91 48.45
C TYR A 374 16.88 34.35 49.89
N ALA A 375 17.00 35.66 50.12
CA ALA A 375 17.37 36.20 51.43
C ALA A 375 16.22 36.96 52.11
N HIS A 376 16.47 37.36 53.36
CA HIS A 376 15.54 38.05 54.26
C HIS A 376 14.26 37.26 54.57
N LEU A 377 14.31 35.93 54.46
CA LEU A 377 13.15 35.05 54.68
C LEU A 377 12.66 35.13 56.13
N SER A 378 11.36 34.97 56.34
CA SER A 378 10.77 34.77 57.68
C SER A 378 10.85 33.30 58.11
N THR A 379 10.60 32.39 57.15
CA THR A 379 10.61 30.94 57.33
C THR A 379 11.34 30.29 56.16
N VAL A 380 12.17 29.31 56.46
CA VAL A 380 12.81 28.41 55.49
C VAL A 380 12.08 27.07 55.58
N GLU A 381 11.61 26.55 54.45
CA GLU A 381 10.78 25.33 54.37
C GLU A 381 11.52 24.14 53.73
N VAL A 382 12.80 24.31 53.41
CA VAL A 382 13.69 23.29 52.82
C VAL A 382 14.95 23.11 53.66
N ARG A 383 15.70 22.04 53.41
CA ARG A 383 16.95 21.69 54.10
C ARG A 383 18.10 21.57 53.12
N GLU A 384 19.32 21.72 53.62
CA GLU A 384 20.53 21.44 52.84
C GLU A 384 20.52 19.98 52.36
N GLY A 385 20.85 19.78 51.08
CA GLY A 385 20.78 18.48 50.41
C GLY A 385 19.45 18.17 49.70
N ASP A 386 18.41 18.98 49.89
CA ASP A 386 17.12 18.75 49.21
C ASP A 386 17.25 18.96 47.69
N HIS A 387 16.74 18.00 46.92
CA HIS A 387 16.58 18.12 45.47
C HIS A 387 15.25 18.81 45.15
N LEU A 388 15.33 19.95 44.47
CA LEU A 388 14.17 20.78 44.14
C LEU A 388 13.91 20.79 42.65
N SER A 389 12.63 20.71 42.28
CA SER A 389 12.14 21.07 40.96
C SER A 389 11.93 22.58 40.86
N ALA A 390 12.04 23.14 39.65
CA ALA A 390 11.66 24.52 39.40
C ALA A 390 10.20 24.77 39.85
N GLY A 391 9.97 25.88 40.58
CA GLY A 391 8.66 26.22 41.13
C GLY A 391 8.33 25.58 42.48
N THR A 392 9.20 24.74 43.06
CA THR A 392 9.01 24.25 44.43
C THR A 392 9.06 25.41 45.42
N ARG A 393 8.14 25.43 46.40
CA ARG A 393 8.16 26.41 47.48
C ARG A 393 9.32 26.14 48.41
N ILE A 394 10.11 27.17 48.72
CA ILE A 394 11.32 27.05 49.53
C ILE A 394 11.23 27.79 50.87
N GLY A 395 10.22 28.65 51.03
CA GLY A 395 10.02 29.42 52.23
C GLY A 395 9.06 30.57 52.07
N LYS A 396 9.13 31.49 53.02
CA LYS A 396 8.28 32.69 53.07
C LYS A 396 9.14 33.93 53.24
N SER A 397 8.80 35.00 52.52
CA SER A 397 9.51 36.27 52.64
C SER A 397 9.36 36.90 54.02
N GLY A 398 10.25 37.83 54.36
CA GLY A 398 10.26 38.49 55.65
C GLY A 398 11.13 39.74 55.63
N SER A 399 11.74 40.04 56.77
CA SER A 399 12.65 41.17 56.94
C SER A 399 13.80 40.83 57.90
N THR A 400 14.32 39.60 57.82
CA THR A 400 15.40 39.13 58.71
C THR A 400 16.76 39.63 58.22
N GLY A 401 17.74 39.80 59.12
CA GLY A 401 19.07 40.29 58.75
C GLY A 401 19.09 41.79 58.51
N ARG A 402 19.91 42.24 57.56
CA ARG A 402 20.07 43.66 57.20
C ARG A 402 18.99 44.05 56.19
N SER A 403 17.81 44.39 56.68
CA SER A 403 16.64 44.76 55.87
C SER A 403 15.95 45.99 56.46
N THR A 404 15.47 46.90 55.59
CA THR A 404 14.70 48.08 56.01
C THR A 404 13.20 47.82 56.13
N GLY A 405 12.72 46.69 55.60
CA GLY A 405 11.31 46.29 55.65
C GLY A 405 11.04 45.01 54.85
N PRO A 406 9.81 44.49 54.86
CA PRO A 406 9.49 43.22 54.22
C PRO A 406 9.74 43.20 52.70
N HIS A 407 10.68 42.34 52.26
CA HIS A 407 11.00 42.12 50.85
C HIS A 407 11.69 40.76 50.65
N LEU A 408 11.73 40.30 49.41
CA LEU A 408 12.63 39.21 49.00
C LEU A 408 13.82 39.84 48.29
N HIS A 409 15.02 39.58 48.81
CA HIS A 409 16.25 39.83 48.07
C HIS A 409 16.63 38.56 47.30
N TYR A 410 16.73 38.67 45.98
CA TYR A 410 17.00 37.56 45.07
C TYR A 410 18.28 37.82 44.27
N GLU A 411 19.24 36.90 44.36
CA GLU A 411 20.46 36.93 43.57
C GLU A 411 20.52 35.75 42.61
N VAL A 412 21.15 35.97 41.45
CA VAL A 412 21.68 34.91 40.60
C VAL A 412 23.19 35.07 40.60
N ARG A 413 23.92 33.98 40.75
CA ARG A 413 25.37 33.97 40.77
C ARG A 413 25.89 33.01 39.71
N ARG A 414 27.01 33.40 39.09
CA ARG A 414 27.75 32.60 38.13
C ARG A 414 29.19 32.49 38.59
N ASP A 415 29.67 31.27 38.78
CA ASP A 415 31.03 30.97 39.23
C ASP A 415 31.38 31.75 40.50
N GLY A 416 30.42 31.82 41.44
CA GLY A 416 30.52 32.55 42.70
C GLY A 416 30.30 34.07 42.60
N ASN A 417 30.21 34.67 41.41
CA ASN A 417 30.01 36.11 41.23
C ASN A 417 28.54 36.47 41.00
N ALA A 418 28.06 37.54 41.64
CA ALA A 418 26.71 38.04 41.39
C ALA A 418 26.56 38.52 39.93
N VAL A 419 25.45 38.18 39.29
CA VAL A 419 25.10 38.62 37.93
C VAL A 419 23.68 39.18 37.92
N ASP A 420 23.36 40.05 36.97
CA ASP A 420 22.04 40.68 36.88
C ASP A 420 20.91 39.65 36.71
N PRO A 421 20.05 39.43 37.74
CA PRO A 421 18.94 38.48 37.69
C PRO A 421 17.92 38.82 36.60
N MET A 422 17.84 40.08 36.17
CA MET A 422 16.91 40.52 35.14
C MET A 422 17.14 39.85 33.79
N ARG A 423 18.39 39.43 33.50
CA ARG A 423 18.72 38.69 32.27
C ARG A 423 17.99 37.34 32.21
N PHE A 424 17.97 36.63 33.34
CA PHE A 424 17.30 35.35 33.49
C PHE A 424 15.78 35.50 33.42
N LEU A 425 15.21 36.50 34.11
CA LEU A 425 13.76 36.75 34.10
C LEU A 425 13.24 37.18 32.72
N LYS A 426 14.03 37.92 31.94
CA LYS A 426 13.68 38.28 30.56
C LYS A 426 13.74 37.06 29.63
N ALA A 427 14.81 36.25 29.75
CA ALA A 427 14.95 35.01 28.98
C ALA A 427 13.80 34.04 29.28
N ALA A 428 13.44 33.90 30.55
CA ALA A 428 12.32 33.08 31.00
C ALA A 428 11.01 33.34 30.25
N LYS A 429 10.65 34.61 30.05
CA LYS A 429 9.41 34.98 29.35
C LYS A 429 9.39 34.46 27.91
N LYS A 430 10.55 34.40 27.25
CA LYS A 430 10.70 33.90 25.88
C LYS A 430 10.83 32.36 25.84
N LEU A 431 11.51 31.77 26.81
CA LEU A 431 11.75 30.33 26.88
C LEU A 431 10.52 29.53 27.31
N LYS A 432 9.67 30.09 28.18
CA LYS A 432 8.50 29.39 28.72
C LYS A 432 7.61 28.72 27.65
N PRO A 433 7.19 29.38 26.55
CA PRO A 433 6.40 28.71 25.52
C PRO A 433 7.14 27.53 24.85
N LEU A 434 8.45 27.64 24.66
CA LEU A 434 9.26 26.63 23.96
C LEU A 434 9.58 25.39 24.83
N LEU A 435 9.48 25.54 26.15
CA LEU A 435 9.73 24.47 27.13
C LEU A 435 8.44 23.76 27.59
N VAL A 436 7.27 24.30 27.24
CA VAL A 436 5.95 23.80 27.69
C VAL A 436 5.23 22.99 26.59
N SER A 437 5.87 22.69 25.45
CA SER A 437 5.22 21.90 24.41
C SER A 437 4.83 20.51 24.92
N ASN A 438 3.50 20.36 25.03
CA ASN A 438 2.59 19.26 25.40
C ASN A 438 3.19 17.87 25.64
#